data_AF-A0A382Q5E3-F1
#
_entry.id   AF-A0A382Q5E3-F1
#
_cell.length_a   1.000
_cell.length_b   1.000
_cell.length_c   1.000
_cell.angle_alpha   90.00
_cell.angle_beta   90.00
_cell.angle_gamma   90.00
#
_symmetry.space_group_name_H-M   'P 1'
#
loop_
_entity.id
_entity.type
_entity.pdbx_description
1 polymer ?
#
loop_
_entity_poly.entity_id
_entity_poly.type
_entity_poly.pdbx_seq_one_letter_code
_entity_poly.pdbx_strand_id
1 'polypeptide(L)'
;MTRRKSGGREARIAIRNAPLAEEEKPVHAGEIGGRYKPLSDKQVLSIEANIYRILEEIGFGDATPHCIETCVAFGAILGDDGRLRMPREVVEKAMNLSQ
;
A
#
# COMPACT_ATOMS: atom_id res chain seq x y z
N MET A 1 22.86 42.19 -48.85
CA MET A 1 22.41 40.81 -48.55
C MET A 1 21.76 40.79 -47.17
N THR A 2 20.43 40.80 -47.10
CA THR A 2 19.71 40.89 -45.82
C THR A 2 19.63 39.49 -45.20
N ARG A 3 20.28 39.31 -44.04
CA ARG A 3 20.40 38.04 -43.31
C ARG A 3 19.00 37.52 -42.94
N ARG A 4 18.56 36.43 -43.56
CA ARG A 4 17.29 35.75 -43.27
C ARG A 4 17.33 35.27 -41.81
N LYS A 5 16.53 35.89 -40.92
CA LYS A 5 16.43 35.47 -39.50
C LYS A 5 15.75 34.09 -39.44
N SER A 6 16.53 33.02 -39.46
CA SER A 6 16.06 31.62 -39.45
C SER A 6 15.47 31.14 -38.12
N GLY A 7 15.64 31.90 -37.03
CA GLY A 7 15.23 31.47 -35.69
C GLY A 7 13.73 31.54 -35.38
N GLY A 8 12.89 32.15 -36.23
CA GLY A 8 11.46 32.32 -35.92
C GLY A 8 10.67 31.00 -35.87
N ARG A 9 11.06 30.00 -36.69
CA ARG A 9 10.47 28.66 -36.65
C ARG A 9 10.89 27.91 -35.40
N GLU A 10 12.19 27.96 -35.07
CA GLU A 10 12.75 27.34 -33.87
C GLU A 10 12.12 27.93 -32.60
N ALA A 11 11.93 29.25 -32.54
CA ALA A 11 11.25 29.91 -31.42
C ALA A 11 9.80 29.41 -31.22
N ARG A 12 9.01 29.25 -32.30
CA ARG A 12 7.64 28.71 -32.23
C ARG A 12 7.59 27.22 -31.88
N ILE A 13 8.65 26.46 -32.17
CA ILE A 13 8.76 25.06 -31.77
C ILE A 13 9.13 25.00 -30.28
N ALA A 14 10.09 25.82 -29.83
CA ALA A 14 10.49 25.92 -28.43
C ALA A 14 9.33 26.31 -27.52
N ILE A 15 8.51 27.30 -27.91
CA ILE A 15 7.33 27.71 -27.14
C ILE A 15 6.29 26.59 -27.01
N ARG A 16 6.07 25.80 -28.07
CA ARG A 16 5.10 24.69 -28.04
C ARG A 16 5.61 23.45 -27.30
N ASN A 17 6.92 23.24 -27.28
CA ASN A 17 7.54 22.15 -26.54
C ASN A 17 7.82 22.52 -25.07
N ALA A 18 7.66 23.79 -24.69
CA ALA A 18 7.76 24.20 -23.31
C ALA A 18 6.60 23.57 -22.50
N PRO A 19 6.84 23.17 -21.25
CA PRO A 19 5.76 22.78 -20.34
C PRO A 19 4.72 23.90 -20.23
N LEU A 20 3.45 23.52 -20.16
CA LEU A 20 2.37 24.47 -19.84
C LEU A 20 2.64 25.11 -18.49
N ALA A 21 2.31 26.39 -18.37
CA ALA A 21 2.28 27.07 -17.07
C ALA A 21 1.30 26.33 -16.13
N GLU A 22 1.53 26.40 -14.82
CA GLU A 22 0.76 25.59 -13.84
C GLU A 22 -0.75 25.87 -13.92
N GLU A 23 -1.09 27.14 -14.13
CA GLU A 23 -2.45 27.66 -14.33
C GLU A 23 -3.11 27.24 -15.66
N GLU A 24 -2.32 26.82 -16.64
CA GLU A 24 -2.80 26.34 -17.95
C GLU A 24 -2.88 24.81 -18.03
N LYS A 25 -2.40 24.10 -17.00
CA LYS A 25 -2.46 22.63 -16.98
C LYS A 25 -3.93 22.19 -16.87
N PRO A 26 -4.44 21.39 -17.83
CA PRO A 26 -5.83 20.92 -17.80
C PRO A 26 -6.08 19.84 -16.73
N VAL A 27 -5.03 19.31 -16.12
CA VAL A 27 -5.10 18.29 -15.06
C VAL A 27 -4.39 18.83 -13.83
N HIS A 28 -5.14 19.05 -12.76
CA HIS A 28 -4.61 19.42 -11.46
C HIS A 28 -4.52 18.19 -10.56
N ALA A 29 -3.73 18.29 -9.49
CA ALA A 29 -3.81 17.31 -8.40
C ALA A 29 -5.25 17.24 -7.90
N GLY A 30 -5.73 16.05 -7.57
CA GLY A 30 -7.08 15.87 -7.04
C GLY A 30 -7.27 16.68 -5.75
N GLU A 31 -8.52 17.06 -5.48
CA GLU A 31 -8.90 17.72 -4.23
C GLU A 31 -8.47 16.92 -3.01
N ILE A 32 -8.03 17.61 -1.96
CA ILE A 32 -7.64 16.98 -0.69
C ILE A 32 -8.92 16.55 0.03
N GLY A 33 -9.35 15.32 -0.23
CA GLY A 33 -10.43 14.69 0.52
C GLY A 33 -10.03 14.33 1.95
N GLY A 34 -10.97 14.44 2.88
CA GLY A 34 -10.84 13.83 4.22
C GLY A 34 -11.07 12.31 4.18
N ARG A 35 -10.66 11.61 5.24
CA ARG A 35 -10.96 10.18 5.39
C ARG A 35 -12.20 10.02 6.25
N TYR A 36 -13.28 9.46 5.70
CA TYR A 36 -14.41 9.00 6.52
C TYR A 36 -13.89 7.94 7.50
N LYS A 37 -13.91 8.26 8.81
CA LYS A 37 -13.42 7.41 9.89
C LYS A 37 -14.62 7.04 10.79
N PRO A 38 -15.42 6.04 10.41
CA PRO A 38 -16.63 5.67 11.15
C PRO A 38 -16.36 5.04 12.51
N LEU A 39 -15.14 4.59 12.76
CA LEU A 39 -14.73 3.94 13.99
C LEU A 39 -13.94 4.91 14.87
N SER A 40 -14.33 4.99 16.14
CA SER A 40 -13.51 5.60 17.19
C SER A 40 -12.21 4.82 17.40
N ASP A 41 -11.20 5.47 17.97
CA ASP A 41 -9.91 4.82 18.27
C ASP A 41 -10.09 3.63 19.21
N LYS A 42 -11.02 3.72 20.17
CA LYS A 42 -11.37 2.60 21.05
C LYS A 42 -11.93 1.40 20.28
N GLN A 43 -12.77 1.63 19.27
CA GLN A 43 -13.30 0.55 18.42
C GLN A 43 -12.19 -0.08 17.57
N VAL A 44 -11.27 0.72 17.05
CA VAL A 44 -10.11 0.21 16.30
C VAL A 44 -9.24 -0.68 17.18
N LEU A 45 -8.87 -0.24 18.38
CA LEU A 45 -8.08 -1.04 19.33
C LEU A 45 -8.80 -2.32 19.74
N SER A 46 -10.13 -2.26 19.91
CA SER A 46 -10.95 -3.44 20.21
C SER A 46 -10.92 -4.46 19.06
N ILE A 47 -10.99 -4.01 17.82
CA ILE A 47 -10.92 -4.88 16.64
C ILE A 47 -9.52 -5.49 16.53
N GLU A 48 -8.48 -4.67 16.71
CA GLU A 48 -7.08 -5.11 16.65
C GLU A 48 -6.81 -6.23 17.67
N ALA A 49 -7.18 -6.04 18.94
CA ALA A 49 -7.02 -7.06 19.96
C ALA A 49 -7.74 -8.37 19.60
N ASN A 50 -8.94 -8.27 19.02
CA ASN A 50 -9.71 -9.44 18.61
C ASN A 50 -9.10 -10.15 17.38
N ILE A 51 -8.44 -9.42 16.47
CA ILE A 51 -7.72 -10.02 15.33
C ILE A 51 -6.62 -10.94 15.84
N TYR A 52 -5.79 -10.49 16.78
CA TYR A 52 -4.74 -11.32 17.36
C TYR A 52 -5.32 -12.59 18.02
N ARG A 53 -6.40 -12.44 18.78
CA ARG A 53 -7.07 -13.58 19.40
C ARG A 53 -7.60 -14.59 18.37
N ILE A 54 -8.22 -14.11 17.28
CA ILE A 54 -8.72 -14.98 16.21
C ILE A 54 -7.57 -15.72 15.52
N LEU A 55 -6.48 -15.02 15.23
CA LEU A 55 -5.30 -15.62 14.58
C LEU A 55 -4.64 -16.68 15.45
N GLU A 56 -4.63 -16.48 16.76
CA GLU A 56 -4.02 -17.40 17.73
C GLU A 56 -4.95 -18.58 18.09
N GLU A 57 -6.23 -18.35 18.37
CA GLU A 57 -7.17 -19.40 18.82
C GLU A 57 -7.77 -20.19 17.65
N ILE A 58 -8.13 -19.50 16.57
CA ILE A 58 -8.87 -20.08 15.44
C ILE A 58 -7.91 -20.41 14.29
N GLY A 59 -7.06 -19.47 13.90
CA GLY A 59 -6.13 -19.64 12.77
C GLY A 59 -6.82 -19.81 11.40
N PHE A 60 -6.03 -20.17 10.40
CA PHE A 60 -6.48 -20.40 9.02
C PHE A 60 -6.69 -21.88 8.73
N GLY A 61 -7.75 -22.20 7.98
CA GLY A 61 -7.95 -23.53 7.39
C GLY A 61 -7.39 -23.60 5.97
N ASP A 62 -7.34 -24.81 5.42
CA ASP A 62 -7.02 -25.09 4.01
C ASP A 62 -5.69 -24.46 3.52
N ALA A 63 -4.70 -24.39 4.40
CA ALA A 63 -3.37 -23.92 4.04
C ALA A 63 -2.67 -24.93 3.12
N THR A 64 -2.05 -24.44 2.05
CA THR A 64 -1.25 -25.30 1.16
C THR A 64 -0.01 -25.84 1.89
N PRO A 65 0.57 -26.98 1.46
CA PRO A 65 1.77 -27.52 2.09
C PRO A 65 2.92 -26.51 2.19
N HIS A 66 3.14 -25.72 1.14
CA HIS A 66 4.15 -24.67 1.11
C HIS A 66 3.87 -23.55 2.13
N CYS A 67 2.60 -23.16 2.29
CA CYS A 67 2.19 -22.14 3.27
C CYS A 67 2.43 -22.64 4.69
N ILE A 68 2.03 -23.88 4.99
CA ILE A 68 2.27 -24.53 6.28
C ILE A 68 3.76 -24.53 6.59
N GLU A 69 4.59 -25.05 5.68
CA GLU A 69 6.04 -25.12 5.86
C GLU A 69 6.65 -23.74 6.14
N THR A 70 6.33 -22.75 5.31
CA THR A 70 6.89 -21.40 5.42
C THR A 70 6.45 -20.72 6.71
N CYS A 71 5.17 -20.78 7.06
CA CYS A 71 4.65 -20.13 8.24
C CYS A 71 5.13 -20.82 9.52
N VAL A 72 5.18 -22.16 9.57
CA VAL A 72 5.70 -22.90 10.72
C VAL A 72 7.18 -22.60 10.93
N ALA A 73 7.98 -22.55 9.85
CA ALA A 73 9.37 -22.12 9.93
C ALA A 73 9.52 -20.69 10.45
N PHE A 74 8.52 -19.84 10.24
CA PHE A 74 8.49 -18.46 10.72
C PHE A 74 8.00 -18.31 12.17
N GLY A 75 7.39 -19.36 12.74
CA GLY A 75 6.90 -19.43 14.13
C GLY A 75 5.41 -19.74 14.27
N ALA A 76 4.67 -19.93 13.18
CA ALA A 76 3.27 -20.34 13.24
C ALA A 76 3.11 -21.77 13.77
N ILE A 77 1.90 -22.12 14.20
CA ILE A 77 1.59 -23.41 14.79
C ILE A 77 0.52 -24.10 13.96
N LEU A 78 0.82 -25.27 13.40
CA LEU A 78 -0.19 -26.13 12.81
C LEU A 78 -0.84 -26.97 13.93
N GLY A 79 -2.12 -26.73 14.19
CA GLY A 79 -2.91 -27.52 15.14
C GLY A 79 -3.21 -28.93 14.64
N ASP A 80 -3.55 -29.80 15.57
CA ASP A 80 -4.05 -31.16 15.31
C ASP A 80 -5.38 -31.16 14.54
N ASP A 81 -6.16 -30.09 14.67
CA ASP A 81 -7.37 -29.78 13.89
C ASP A 81 -7.08 -29.29 12.46
N GLY A 82 -5.81 -29.28 12.03
CA GLY A 82 -5.39 -28.84 10.71
C GLY A 82 -5.43 -27.33 10.50
N ARG A 83 -5.61 -26.54 11.58
CA ARG A 83 -5.62 -25.07 11.48
C ARG A 83 -4.24 -24.47 11.76
N LEU A 84 -3.83 -23.57 10.88
CA LEU A 84 -2.57 -22.83 10.98
C LEU A 84 -2.80 -21.55 11.79
N ARG A 85 -2.37 -21.58 13.06
CA ARG A 85 -2.49 -20.49 14.04
C ARG A 85 -1.26 -19.59 14.00
N MET A 86 -1.49 -18.28 14.12
CA MET A 86 -0.44 -17.25 14.10
C MET A 86 -0.39 -16.57 15.47
N PRO A 87 0.51 -16.98 16.38
CA PRO A 87 0.74 -16.28 17.64
C PRO A 87 1.03 -14.79 17.41
N ARG A 88 0.65 -13.93 18.36
CA ARG A 88 0.84 -12.47 18.26
C ARG A 88 2.27 -12.08 17.88
N GLU A 89 3.26 -12.69 18.50
CA GLU A 89 4.69 -12.42 18.23
C GLU A 89 5.07 -12.68 16.77
N VAL A 90 4.48 -13.69 16.13
CA VAL A 90 4.73 -14.04 14.73
C VAL A 90 4.16 -12.96 13.81
N VAL A 91 2.95 -12.50 14.11
CA VAL A 91 2.28 -11.43 13.35
C VAL A 91 3.02 -10.11 13.50
N GLU A 92 3.38 -9.72 14.72
CA GLU A 92 4.14 -8.48 14.99
C GLU A 92 5.51 -8.52 14.30
N LYS A 93 6.21 -9.66 14.36
CA LYS A 93 7.48 -9.87 13.65
C LYS A 93 7.32 -9.72 12.14
N ALA A 94 6.26 -10.28 11.54
CA ALA A 94 6.00 -10.14 10.11
C ALA A 94 5.72 -8.68 9.71
N MET A 95 4.89 -7.97 10.49
CA MET A 95 4.57 -6.57 10.24
C MET A 95 5.83 -5.67 10.31
N ASN A 96 6.70 -5.91 11.28
CA ASN A 96 7.94 -5.14 11.45
C ASN A 96 8.93 -5.33 10.28
N LEU A 97 8.90 -6.47 9.59
CA LEU A 97 9.72 -6.71 8.39
C LEU A 97 9.16 -6.02 7.13
N SER A 98 7.93 -5.53 7.17
CA SER A 98 7.24 -4.94 6.00
C SER A 98 7.28 -3.40 5.94
N GLN A 99 7.89 -2.76 6.94
CA GLN A 99 7.99 -1.30 7.09
C GLN A 99 9.20 -0.72 6.36
#